data_AF-A0A960M0I5-F1
#
_entry.id   AF-A0A960M0I5-F1
#
_cell.length_a   1.000
_cell.length_b   1.000
_cell.length_c   1.000
_cell.angle_alpha   90.00
_cell.angle_beta   90.00
_cell.angle_gamma   90.00
#
_symmetry.space_group_name_H-M   'P 1'
#
loop_
_entity.id
_entity.type
_entity.pdbx_description
1 polymer ?
#
loop_
_entity_poly.entity_id
_entity_poly.type
_entity_poly.pdbx_seq_one_letter_code
_entity_poly.pdbx_strand_id
1 'polypeptide(L)'
;MSRNTLPVHLLVLALLGLNGCSLVKKIGQPVQVGTARATPSSMVNTEPTRVEVSVPIRQGWLARVTGVSLDVSGIPGLGAESRPMRRDGNRWVIPLDVPAGAAYGTYTAVVSVSASKGVLMTRREALIEVAEEQGRGFAPASHPYFRYQGRSLDAPDLLWPGSSLEVRFRGRSVSARFENTDTNAVFYIIVDGQDSQPEKIRLQQGEHDYLLAEGLEDGWHELKLHRLTEVWETCQVRFKGLNLPEGGGILPPRKMTGRKIEFYGDSITSGNHAEKGRRENDEKAQPNNYLSFSARTARAFDAEYACIARSGIALTTRYKPWETEMTNFYDRTVPFADDPEWDFSRWQPDVVVVNLLTNDDWFWGNSTNIPPDEWFRQRYKAFIETLRRHYPEAYFFCVLGTMPAVADWPPPNPDMVWAIETAVESLNRDGDPKVYSLMFKYQHPDPGHPSSWHHEHLMTDQLVPLIREKVEWW
;
A
#
# COMPACT_ATOMS: atom_id res chain seq x y z
N MET A 1 -14.22 1.80 42.88
CA MET A 1 -14.19 0.92 41.68
C MET A 1 -12.77 0.98 41.14
N SER A 2 -11.94 0.02 41.51
CA SER A 2 -10.56 -0.07 41.04
C SER A 2 -10.57 -0.39 39.55
N ARG A 3 -10.12 0.55 38.72
CA ARG A 3 -9.73 0.23 37.34
C ARG A 3 -8.54 -0.72 37.44
N ASN A 4 -8.73 -1.97 37.04
CA ASN A 4 -7.62 -2.89 36.81
C ASN A 4 -6.80 -2.33 35.64
N THR A 5 -5.77 -1.54 35.94
CA THR A 5 -4.72 -1.18 34.99
C THR A 5 -3.89 -2.43 34.75
N LEU A 6 -4.10 -3.06 33.59
CA LEU A 6 -3.29 -4.18 33.12
C LEU A 6 -1.88 -3.65 32.77
N PRO A 7 -0.81 -4.37 33.12
CA PRO A 7 0.55 -3.98 32.75
C PRO A 7 0.72 -4.05 31.23
N VAL A 8 1.30 -3.00 30.64
CA VAL A 8 1.69 -2.97 29.23
C VAL A 8 2.92 -3.86 29.03
N HIS A 9 2.87 -4.78 28.07
CA HIS A 9 4.01 -5.61 27.69
C HIS A 9 4.48 -5.23 26.28
N LEU A 10 5.65 -4.61 26.17
CA LEU A 10 6.35 -4.46 24.90
C LEU A 10 6.94 -5.80 24.44
N LEU A 11 7.03 -5.97 23.12
CA LEU A 11 7.86 -6.99 22.50
C LEU A 11 8.81 -6.29 21.53
N VAL A 12 10.11 -6.55 21.64
CA VAL A 12 11.12 -6.00 20.74
C VAL A 12 11.61 -7.12 19.82
N LEU A 13 11.54 -6.90 18.51
CA LEU A 13 12.02 -7.83 17.50
C LEU A 13 13.35 -7.33 16.94
N ALA A 14 14.45 -7.71 17.59
CA ALA A 14 15.77 -7.55 17.00
C ALA A 14 16.04 -8.69 16.00
N LEU A 15 15.84 -8.45 14.70
CA LEU A 15 16.27 -9.36 13.63
C LEU A 15 17.80 -9.35 13.52
N LEU A 16 18.48 -10.19 14.30
CA LEU A 16 19.91 -10.45 14.15
C LEU A 16 20.15 -11.37 12.93
N GLY A 17 20.21 -10.77 11.74
CA GLY A 17 20.77 -11.38 10.54
C GLY A 17 22.30 -11.36 10.61
N LEU A 18 22.93 -12.43 11.11
CA LEU A 18 24.38 -12.63 10.97
C LEU A 18 24.66 -13.38 9.66
N ASN A 19 24.33 -12.77 8.52
CA ASN A 19 24.85 -13.21 7.23
C ASN A 19 25.86 -12.17 6.76
N GLY A 20 27.15 -12.49 6.91
CA GLY A 20 28.28 -11.72 6.38
C GLY A 20 28.86 -10.69 7.36
N CYS A 21 29.81 -11.11 8.19
CA CYS A 21 30.85 -10.20 8.72
C CYS A 21 32.16 -10.99 8.79
N SER A 22 33.08 -10.63 7.90
CA SER A 22 34.48 -11.02 7.93
C SER A 22 35.12 -10.59 9.26
N LEU A 23 36.06 -11.42 9.75
CA LEU A 23 36.85 -11.13 10.94
C LEU A 23 37.53 -9.75 10.81
N VAL A 24 37.11 -8.77 11.61
CA VAL A 24 37.89 -7.54 11.84
C VAL A 24 38.61 -7.67 13.17
N LYS A 25 39.90 -8.03 13.11
CA LYS A 25 40.86 -7.81 14.19
C LYS A 25 41.17 -6.30 14.23
N LYS A 26 40.60 -5.56 15.19
CA LYS A 26 41.29 -4.42 15.81
C LYS A 26 40.62 -4.02 17.13
N ILE A 27 41.46 -3.95 18.15
CA ILE A 27 41.15 -3.51 19.51
C ILE A 27 41.10 -1.99 19.51
N GLY A 28 40.09 -1.42 20.17
CA GLY A 28 40.11 -0.03 20.63
C GLY A 28 39.50 1.00 19.67
N GLN A 29 38.18 1.14 19.76
CA GLN A 29 37.36 2.38 19.78
C GLN A 29 36.01 2.15 19.08
N PRO A 30 34.87 2.57 19.66
CA PRO A 30 33.58 2.47 19.00
C PRO A 30 33.50 3.48 17.86
N VAL A 31 33.30 3.00 16.63
CA VAL A 31 32.87 3.86 15.52
C VAL A 31 31.38 4.12 15.68
N GLN A 32 31.02 5.38 15.87
CA GLN A 32 29.64 5.84 15.95
C GLN A 32 29.11 6.02 14.52
N VAL A 33 28.16 5.18 14.11
CA VAL A 33 27.46 5.31 12.83
C VAL A 33 26.06 5.82 13.12
N GLY A 34 25.81 7.10 12.81
CA GLY A 34 24.49 7.73 12.61
C GLY A 34 23.50 7.73 13.78
N THR A 35 23.04 8.90 14.20
CA THR A 35 21.79 9.03 14.97
C THR A 35 20.66 9.35 13.99
N ALA A 36 19.82 8.38 13.65
CA ALA A 36 18.54 8.66 13.02
C ALA A 36 17.52 9.07 14.10
N ARG A 37 16.96 10.27 14.01
CA ARG A 37 15.87 10.74 14.88
C ARG A 37 14.56 10.12 14.42
N ALA A 38 13.86 9.44 15.33
CA ALA A 38 12.47 9.07 15.13
C ALA A 38 11.59 10.32 15.18
N THR A 39 10.56 10.37 14.33
CA THR A 39 9.45 11.32 14.49
C THR A 39 8.50 10.74 15.54
N PRO A 40 8.32 11.37 16.71
CA PRO A 40 7.35 10.91 17.70
C PRO A 40 5.95 10.84 17.07
N SER A 41 5.13 9.85 17.40
CA SER A 41 3.70 10.00 17.15
C SER A 41 3.17 11.16 18.01
N SER A 42 2.11 11.83 17.57
CA SER A 42 1.45 12.89 18.35
C SER A 42 0.78 12.36 19.62
N MET A 43 0.71 11.04 19.80
CA MET A 43 0.11 10.41 20.97
C MET A 43 1.17 10.07 22.00
N VAL A 44 0.91 10.54 23.21
CA VAL A 44 1.81 10.47 24.35
C VAL A 44 1.13 9.64 25.41
N ASN A 45 1.88 8.73 26.04
CA ASN A 45 1.39 8.01 27.21
C ASN A 45 0.97 9.04 28.28
N THR A 46 -0.16 8.76 28.96
CA THR A 46 -0.70 9.58 30.05
C THR A 46 -0.33 9.09 31.46
N GLU A 47 0.21 7.88 31.60
CA GLU A 47 0.62 7.25 32.87
C GLU A 47 1.95 6.46 32.76
N PRO A 48 2.84 6.48 33.76
CA PRO A 48 4.08 5.71 33.75
C PRO A 48 3.84 4.25 33.37
N THR A 49 4.51 3.80 32.31
CA THR A 49 4.25 2.51 31.68
C THR A 49 5.47 1.63 31.83
N ARG A 50 5.29 0.45 32.42
CA ARG A 50 6.35 -0.57 32.45
C ARG A 50 6.40 -1.26 31.10
N VAL A 51 7.59 -1.53 30.61
CA VAL A 51 7.89 -1.92 29.24
C VAL A 51 8.92 -3.05 29.29
N GLU A 52 8.72 -4.17 28.61
CA GLU A 52 9.75 -5.22 28.49
C GLU A 52 10.40 -5.18 27.10
N VAL A 53 11.70 -4.94 27.04
CA VAL A 53 12.47 -5.03 25.79
C VAL A 53 13.06 -6.42 25.68
N SER A 54 12.74 -7.15 24.62
CA SER A 54 13.29 -8.48 24.34
C SER A 54 14.19 -8.53 23.09
N VAL A 55 15.24 -9.34 23.13
CA VAL A 55 16.18 -9.57 22.02
C VAL A 55 16.30 -11.07 21.80
N PRO A 56 15.73 -11.62 20.70
CA PRO A 56 15.88 -13.03 20.39
C PRO A 56 17.29 -13.33 19.88
N ILE A 57 17.88 -14.44 20.33
CA ILE A 57 19.16 -14.94 19.83
C ILE A 57 18.92 -16.26 19.10
N ARG A 58 19.64 -16.52 18.00
CA ARG A 58 19.53 -17.81 17.30
C ARG A 58 20.08 -18.94 18.19
N GLN A 59 19.42 -20.10 18.20
CA GLN A 59 19.80 -21.22 19.08
C GLN A 59 21.29 -21.60 19.01
N GLY A 60 21.90 -21.59 17.82
CA GLY A 60 23.33 -21.91 17.65
C GLY A 60 24.30 -20.92 18.31
N TRP A 61 23.84 -19.73 18.70
CA TRP A 61 24.65 -18.68 19.33
C TRP A 61 24.44 -18.59 20.84
N LEU A 62 23.35 -19.15 21.38
CA LEU A 62 22.99 -19.06 22.81
C LEU A 62 24.10 -19.53 23.75
N ALA A 63 24.86 -20.55 23.37
CA ALA A 63 25.94 -21.10 24.20
C ALA A 63 27.18 -20.20 24.23
N ARG A 64 27.31 -19.25 23.28
CA ARG A 64 28.49 -18.39 23.13
C ARG A 64 28.29 -17.01 23.74
N VAL A 65 27.04 -16.55 23.88
CA VAL A 65 26.69 -15.23 24.40
C VAL A 65 26.82 -15.21 25.92
N THR A 66 27.69 -14.33 26.42
CA THR A 66 27.96 -14.12 27.85
C THR A 66 27.22 -12.92 28.44
N GLY A 67 26.71 -12.01 27.59
CA GLY A 67 25.94 -10.85 28.05
C GLY A 67 25.33 -10.07 26.89
N VAL A 68 24.22 -9.39 27.18
CA VAL A 68 23.57 -8.43 26.28
C VAL A 68 23.27 -7.16 27.06
N SER A 69 23.52 -5.99 26.47
CA SER A 69 23.10 -4.70 27.03
C SER A 69 22.34 -3.87 26.00
N LEU A 70 21.46 -3.02 26.51
CA LEU A 70 20.63 -2.11 25.74
C LEU A 70 20.98 -0.67 26.09
N ASP A 71 21.40 0.11 25.10
CA ASP A 71 21.53 1.56 25.21
C ASP A 71 20.15 2.21 25.08
N VAL A 72 19.64 2.78 26.18
CA VAL A 72 18.29 3.38 26.25
C VAL A 72 18.29 4.88 25.99
N SER A 73 19.44 5.46 25.60
CA SER A 73 19.58 6.90 25.33
C SER A 73 18.65 7.43 24.23
N GLY A 74 18.20 6.57 23.32
CA GLY A 74 17.22 6.89 22.27
C GLY A 74 15.76 6.83 22.70
N ILE A 75 15.47 6.42 23.95
CA ILE A 75 14.11 6.28 24.48
C ILE A 75 13.80 7.47 25.41
N PRO A 76 12.81 8.31 25.09
CA PRO A 76 12.41 9.45 25.92
C PRO A 76 12.12 9.04 27.37
N GLY A 77 12.67 9.79 28.31
CA GLY A 77 12.40 9.62 29.75
C GLY A 77 13.24 8.56 30.47
N LEU A 78 14.08 7.79 29.78
CA LEU A 78 14.92 6.76 30.40
C LEU A 78 16.39 7.17 30.64
N GLY A 79 16.80 8.34 30.17
CA GLY A 79 18.16 8.86 30.32
C GLY A 79 19.18 8.19 29.39
N ALA A 80 20.40 8.74 29.35
CA ALA A 80 21.46 8.27 28.46
C ALA A 80 22.36 7.23 29.14
N GLU A 81 21.89 5.98 29.22
CA GLU A 81 22.66 4.89 29.83
C GLU A 81 22.50 3.55 29.09
N SER A 82 23.49 2.67 29.24
CA SER A 82 23.41 1.28 28.78
C SER A 82 23.09 0.37 29.96
N ARG A 83 22.02 -0.40 29.85
CA ARG A 83 21.53 -1.29 30.90
C ARG A 83 21.72 -2.76 30.51
N PRO A 84 22.18 -3.64 31.43
CA PRO A 84 22.32 -5.06 31.16
C PRO A 84 20.94 -5.74 31.07
N MET A 85 20.79 -6.65 30.11
CA MET A 85 19.59 -7.47 29.94
C MET A 85 19.73 -8.81 30.70
N ARG A 86 18.62 -9.41 31.08
CA ARG A 86 18.54 -10.74 31.71
C ARG A 86 18.20 -11.81 30.67
N ARG A 87 18.79 -13.00 30.75
CA ARG A 87 18.41 -14.12 29.89
C ARG A 87 17.07 -14.73 30.31
N ASP A 88 16.19 -14.95 29.33
CA ASP A 88 14.92 -15.68 29.48
C ASP A 88 14.73 -16.64 28.29
N GLY A 89 14.96 -17.94 28.52
CA GLY A 89 14.97 -18.96 27.49
C GLY A 89 15.96 -18.66 26.34
N ASN A 90 15.41 -18.44 25.14
CA ASN A 90 16.15 -18.07 23.92
C ASN A 90 16.19 -16.55 23.66
N ARG A 91 15.77 -15.74 24.63
CA ARG A 91 15.70 -14.28 24.56
C ARG A 91 16.53 -13.64 25.66
N TRP A 92 16.91 -12.38 25.46
CA TRP A 92 17.40 -11.49 26.51
C TRP A 92 16.36 -10.39 26.72
N VAL A 93 15.99 -10.10 27.97
CA VAL A 93 14.91 -9.20 28.33
C VAL A 93 15.36 -8.13 29.33
N ILE A 94 14.81 -6.92 29.24
CA ILE A 94 14.98 -5.88 30.27
C ILE A 94 13.66 -5.13 30.48
N PRO A 95 13.15 -5.06 31.72
CA PRO A 95 12.05 -4.17 32.06
C PRO A 95 12.54 -2.73 32.16
N LEU A 96 11.79 -1.80 31.59
CA LEU A 96 12.02 -0.36 31.58
C LEU A 96 10.75 0.33 32.06
N ASP A 97 10.87 1.31 32.96
CA ASP A 97 9.75 2.12 33.41
C ASP A 97 9.74 3.44 32.63
N VAL A 98 8.92 3.50 31.60
CA VAL A 98 8.80 4.67 30.71
C VAL A 98 7.90 5.71 31.37
N PRO A 99 8.36 6.96 31.60
CA PRO A 99 7.55 7.98 32.24
C PRO A 99 6.32 8.38 31.41
N ALA A 100 5.32 8.95 32.09
CA ALA A 100 4.26 9.69 31.40
C ALA A 100 4.87 10.82 30.56
N GLY A 101 4.37 11.03 29.34
CA GLY A 101 4.98 11.98 28.42
C GLY A 101 5.82 11.37 27.29
N ALA A 102 6.05 10.04 27.28
CA ALA A 102 6.72 9.39 26.17
C ALA A 102 5.76 9.11 25.00
N ALA A 103 6.17 9.40 23.77
CA ALA A 103 5.35 9.11 22.60
C ALA A 103 5.21 7.60 22.40
N TYR A 104 4.07 7.15 21.92
CA TYR A 104 4.03 5.80 21.35
C TYR A 104 4.68 5.82 19.97
N GLY A 105 5.39 4.74 19.61
CA GLY A 105 6.10 4.66 18.34
C GLY A 105 7.39 3.86 18.38
N THR A 106 8.16 3.97 17.31
CA THR A 106 9.41 3.24 17.10
C THR A 106 10.61 4.09 17.52
N TYR A 107 11.45 3.55 18.42
CA TYR A 107 12.66 4.17 18.93
C TYR A 107 13.89 3.40 18.47
N THR A 108 14.95 4.11 18.10
CA THR A 108 16.25 3.46 17.87
C THR A 108 16.94 3.25 19.21
N ALA A 109 17.27 2.00 19.52
CA ALA A 109 18.15 1.64 20.61
C ALA A 109 19.35 0.89 20.06
N VAL A 110 20.39 0.78 20.89
CA VAL A 110 21.59 0.09 20.47
C VAL A 110 21.83 -1.14 21.32
N VAL A 111 21.80 -2.31 20.69
CA VAL A 111 22.03 -3.60 21.34
C VAL A 111 23.50 -3.96 21.20
N SER A 112 24.14 -4.27 22.32
CA SER A 112 25.51 -4.78 22.39
C SER A 112 25.51 -6.22 22.89
N VAL A 113 26.14 -7.13 22.15
CA VAL A 113 26.24 -8.55 22.50
C VAL A 113 27.69 -8.92 22.79
N SER A 114 27.93 -9.55 23.94
CA SER A 114 29.24 -10.07 24.36
C SER A 114 29.27 -11.59 24.28
N ALA A 115 30.41 -12.16 23.84
CA ALA A 115 30.61 -13.61 23.74
C ALA A 115 32.02 -14.04 24.20
N SER A 116 32.16 -15.26 24.70
CA SER A 116 33.45 -15.75 25.26
C SER A 116 34.48 -16.17 24.19
N LYS A 117 35.76 -15.90 24.49
CA LYS A 117 37.00 -16.13 23.71
C LYS A 117 37.02 -15.52 22.30
N GLY A 118 37.63 -14.33 22.17
CA GLY A 118 37.94 -13.68 20.87
C GLY A 118 37.01 -12.52 20.46
N VAL A 119 36.05 -12.16 21.32
CA VAL A 119 35.19 -10.97 21.37
C VAL A 119 34.83 -10.35 19.99
N LEU A 120 33.77 -10.86 19.37
CA LEU A 120 32.99 -10.10 18.40
C LEU A 120 31.98 -9.25 19.18
N MET A 121 32.27 -7.95 19.35
CA MET A 121 31.27 -6.97 19.80
C MET A 121 30.50 -6.52 18.57
N THR A 122 29.27 -7.01 18.41
CA THR A 122 28.37 -6.47 17.38
C THR A 122 27.48 -5.43 18.04
N ARG A 123 27.57 -4.19 17.56
CA ARG A 123 26.65 -3.10 17.87
C ARG A 123 25.64 -3.03 16.72
N ARG A 124 24.35 -3.18 17.01
CA ARG A 124 23.28 -3.02 16.01
C ARG A 124 22.24 -2.05 16.52
N GLU A 125 21.76 -1.22 15.62
CA GLU A 125 20.51 -0.51 15.82
C GLU A 125 19.38 -1.53 15.93
N ALA A 126 18.55 -1.35 16.95
CA ALA A 126 17.32 -2.08 17.17
C ALA A 126 16.19 -1.06 17.21
N LEU A 127 15.06 -1.43 16.62
CA LEU A 127 13.83 -0.65 16.70
C LEU A 127 13.02 -1.16 17.90
N ILE A 128 12.74 -0.28 18.86
CA ILE A 128 11.90 -0.54 20.03
C ILE A 128 10.54 0.09 19.75
N GLU A 129 9.49 -0.71 19.74
CA GLU A 129 8.15 -0.24 19.43
C GLU A 129 7.29 -0.22 20.68
N VAL A 130 6.93 0.97 21.14
CA VAL A 130 6.04 1.15 22.29
C VAL A 130 4.59 1.06 21.79
N ALA A 131 3.93 -0.04 22.14
CA ALA A 131 2.53 -0.31 21.80
C ALA A 131 1.58 0.05 22.94
N GLU A 132 0.32 0.29 22.61
CA GLU A 132 -0.78 0.29 23.58
C GLU A 132 -1.36 -1.15 23.63
N GLU A 133 -1.18 -1.83 24.76
CA GLU A 133 -1.83 -3.13 24.99
C GLU A 133 -3.25 -2.82 25.47
N GLN A 134 -4.23 -3.08 24.60
CA GLN A 134 -5.61 -3.05 25.01
C GLN A 134 -5.93 -4.46 25.53
N GLY A 135 -6.70 -4.57 26.62
CA GLY A 135 -7.28 -5.87 26.97
C GLY A 135 -8.15 -6.41 25.82
N ARG A 136 -9.06 -7.35 26.11
CA ARG A 136 -10.15 -7.63 25.15
C ARG A 136 -10.82 -6.31 24.76
N GLY A 137 -10.83 -5.95 23.47
CA GLY A 137 -11.11 -4.57 23.10
C GLY A 137 -11.40 -4.34 21.62
N PHE A 138 -11.76 -3.09 21.30
CA PHE A 138 -12.10 -2.63 19.95
C PHE A 138 -11.23 -1.43 19.61
N ALA A 139 -10.36 -1.56 18.61
CA ALA A 139 -9.58 -0.46 18.06
C ALA A 139 -10.44 0.24 16.99
N PRO A 140 -11.01 1.43 17.27
CA PRO A 140 -11.91 2.09 16.33
C PRO A 140 -11.15 2.52 15.08
N ALA A 141 -11.83 2.65 13.96
CA ALA A 141 -11.22 3.01 12.68
C ALA A 141 -10.49 4.37 12.68
N SER A 142 -10.85 5.27 13.59
CA SER A 142 -10.14 6.55 13.80
C SER A 142 -8.80 6.39 14.54
N HIS A 143 -8.41 5.17 14.92
CA HIS A 143 -7.16 4.93 15.63
C HIS A 143 -5.96 5.29 14.73
N PRO A 144 -4.99 6.09 15.22
CA PRO A 144 -3.94 6.67 14.37
C PRO A 144 -2.89 5.68 13.83
N TYR A 145 -3.01 4.41 14.21
CA TYR A 145 -2.12 3.34 13.71
C TYR A 145 -2.64 2.66 12.45
N PHE A 146 -3.87 2.93 12.07
CA PHE A 146 -4.36 2.51 10.77
C PHE A 146 -3.74 3.40 9.68
N ARG A 147 -3.10 2.78 8.70
CA ARG A 147 -2.77 3.44 7.44
C ARG A 147 -3.82 3.11 6.41
N TYR A 148 -4.48 4.14 5.88
CA TYR A 148 -5.42 4.03 4.77
C TYR A 148 -4.74 4.49 3.48
N GLN A 149 -5.04 3.80 2.38
CA GLN A 149 -4.63 4.20 1.03
C GLN A 149 -5.85 4.27 0.11
N GLY A 150 -5.77 5.14 -0.92
CA GLY A 150 -6.89 5.52 -1.77
C GLY A 150 -7.56 6.83 -1.33
N ARG A 151 -8.45 7.36 -2.16
CA ARG A 151 -9.20 8.59 -1.85
C ARG A 151 -10.31 8.31 -0.83
N SER A 152 -10.35 9.13 0.22
CA SER A 152 -11.32 9.04 1.32
C SER A 152 -11.45 10.41 1.99
N LEU A 153 -12.66 10.75 2.48
CA LEU A 153 -12.89 12.04 3.14
C LEU A 153 -12.32 12.07 4.54
N ASP A 154 -12.67 11.08 5.35
CA ASP A 154 -12.36 11.10 6.78
C ASP A 154 -11.52 9.91 7.23
N ALA A 155 -11.13 9.01 6.32
CA ALA A 155 -10.55 7.70 6.65
C ALA A 155 -11.37 7.03 7.77
N PRO A 156 -12.39 6.25 7.37
CA PRO A 156 -12.06 4.86 7.06
C PRO A 156 -12.85 4.28 5.88
N ASP A 157 -13.25 5.13 4.95
CA ASP A 157 -14.01 4.71 3.77
C ASP A 157 -13.05 4.09 2.74
N LEU A 158 -13.31 2.83 2.37
CA LEU A 158 -12.53 2.02 1.42
C LEU A 158 -13.28 1.95 0.09
N LEU A 159 -13.20 3.03 -0.69
CA LEU A 159 -14.15 3.28 -1.77
C LEU A 159 -13.66 2.77 -3.12
N TRP A 160 -12.57 3.34 -3.64
CA TRP A 160 -12.04 3.01 -4.96
C TRP A 160 -11.44 1.59 -5.00
N PRO A 161 -11.40 0.93 -6.18
CA PRO A 161 -10.65 -0.31 -6.34
C PRO A 161 -9.22 -0.10 -5.84
N GLY A 162 -8.69 -1.05 -5.08
CA GLY A 162 -7.37 -0.93 -4.49
C GLY A 162 -7.25 -0.09 -3.24
N SER A 163 -8.34 0.57 -2.79
CA SER A 163 -8.36 1.17 -1.45
C SER A 163 -7.99 0.12 -0.42
N SER A 164 -7.09 0.47 0.49
CA SER A 164 -6.52 -0.50 1.41
C SER A 164 -6.33 0.07 2.81
N LEU A 165 -6.26 -0.86 3.76
CA LEU A 165 -5.98 -0.61 5.16
C LEU A 165 -4.82 -1.50 5.60
N GLU A 166 -3.88 -0.92 6.32
CA GLU A 166 -2.74 -1.64 6.89
C GLU A 166 -2.55 -1.31 8.37
N VAL A 167 -2.22 -2.34 9.15
CA VAL A 167 -2.05 -2.25 10.60
C VAL A 167 -1.29 -3.47 11.11
N ARG A 168 -0.60 -3.34 12.24
CA ARG A 168 -0.08 -4.50 12.98
C ARG A 168 -0.94 -4.78 14.19
N PHE A 169 -1.25 -6.04 14.44
CA PHE A 169 -2.02 -6.48 15.60
C PHE A 169 -1.28 -7.58 16.35
N ARG A 170 -1.59 -7.77 17.63
CA ARG A 170 -1.08 -8.89 18.43
C ARG A 170 -2.19 -9.90 18.73
N GLY A 171 -1.88 -11.17 18.57
CA GLY A 171 -2.71 -12.28 19.01
C GLY A 171 -2.84 -13.38 17.97
N ARG A 172 -3.59 -14.43 18.31
CA ARG A 172 -3.74 -15.65 17.50
C ARG A 172 -4.84 -15.56 16.44
N SER A 173 -5.64 -14.49 16.49
CA SER A 173 -6.73 -14.20 15.59
C SER A 173 -7.05 -12.70 15.60
N VAL A 174 -7.74 -12.25 14.57
CA VAL A 174 -8.28 -10.88 14.49
C VAL A 174 -9.58 -10.88 13.70
N SER A 175 -10.54 -10.08 14.15
CA SER A 175 -11.75 -9.78 13.38
C SER A 175 -11.92 -8.28 13.21
N ALA A 176 -12.70 -7.90 12.21
CA ALA A 176 -12.95 -6.50 11.87
C ALA A 176 -14.43 -6.25 11.70
N ARG A 177 -14.85 -5.04 12.10
CA ARG A 177 -16.20 -4.57 11.87
C ARG A 177 -16.27 -3.68 10.64
N PHE A 178 -17.21 -3.98 9.76
CA PHE A 178 -17.52 -3.15 8.60
C PHE A 178 -18.99 -2.80 8.57
N GLU A 179 -19.27 -1.59 8.09
CA GLU A 179 -20.58 -1.18 7.61
C GLU A 179 -20.48 -1.08 6.09
N ASN A 180 -21.36 -1.79 5.40
CA ASN A 180 -21.31 -1.90 3.96
C ASN A 180 -22.68 -1.62 3.35
N THR A 181 -22.74 -0.65 2.45
CA THR A 181 -23.92 -0.41 1.61
C THR A 181 -23.74 -0.97 0.19
N ASP A 182 -22.56 -1.55 -0.13
CA ASP A 182 -22.31 -2.31 -1.36
C ASP A 182 -23.02 -3.66 -1.37
N THR A 183 -23.26 -4.15 -2.57
CA THR A 183 -23.57 -5.57 -2.81
C THR A 183 -22.36 -6.36 -3.31
N ASN A 184 -21.26 -5.70 -3.69
CA ASN A 184 -20.10 -6.32 -4.34
C ASN A 184 -18.75 -5.91 -3.74
N ALA A 185 -18.67 -5.60 -2.45
CA ALA A 185 -17.41 -5.29 -1.79
C ALA A 185 -16.62 -6.56 -1.45
N VAL A 186 -15.50 -6.79 -2.14
CA VAL A 186 -14.62 -7.95 -1.90
C VAL A 186 -13.22 -7.45 -1.55
N PHE A 187 -12.60 -8.05 -0.53
CA PHE A 187 -11.25 -7.73 -0.09
C PHE A 187 -10.38 -8.98 -0.06
N TYR A 188 -9.10 -8.80 -0.37
CA TYR A 188 -8.07 -9.72 0.10
C TYR A 188 -7.70 -9.42 1.54
N ILE A 189 -7.50 -10.49 2.31
CA ILE A 189 -6.87 -10.48 3.63
C ILE A 189 -5.48 -11.04 3.47
N ILE A 190 -4.48 -10.20 3.76
CA ILE A 190 -3.07 -10.56 3.69
C ILE A 190 -2.51 -10.42 5.10
N VAL A 191 -2.03 -11.52 5.67
CA VAL A 191 -1.38 -11.55 6.99
C VAL A 191 0.10 -11.87 6.81
N ASP A 192 0.96 -11.10 7.45
CA ASP A 192 2.43 -11.26 7.44
C ASP A 192 3.03 -11.32 6.03
N GLY A 193 2.43 -10.56 5.10
CA GLY A 193 2.87 -10.51 3.71
C GLY A 193 2.61 -11.82 2.92
N GLN A 194 1.79 -12.74 3.44
CA GLN A 194 1.41 -13.96 2.72
C GLN A 194 0.37 -13.64 1.64
N ASP A 195 0.84 -13.16 0.49
CA ASP A 195 0.01 -12.70 -0.63
C ASP A 195 0.02 -13.65 -1.84
N SER A 196 0.64 -14.82 -1.72
CA SER A 196 0.64 -15.85 -2.78
C SER A 196 -0.71 -16.56 -2.91
N GLN A 197 -1.44 -16.71 -1.81
CA GLN A 197 -2.78 -17.29 -1.74
C GLN A 197 -3.60 -16.59 -0.64
N PRO A 198 -3.94 -15.30 -0.84
CA PRO A 198 -4.64 -14.54 0.17
C PRO A 198 -6.10 -14.97 0.27
N GLU A 199 -6.62 -14.95 1.49
CA GLU A 199 -8.04 -15.21 1.76
C GLU A 199 -8.90 -14.07 1.23
N LYS A 200 -10.13 -14.39 0.79
CA LYS A 200 -11.11 -13.40 0.33
C LYS A 200 -12.25 -13.27 1.30
N ILE A 201 -12.64 -12.04 1.59
CA ILE A 201 -13.93 -11.75 2.22
C ILE A 201 -14.80 -10.94 1.28
N ARG A 202 -16.07 -11.33 1.22
CA ARG A 202 -17.14 -10.53 0.60
C ARG A 202 -17.99 -9.96 1.71
N LEU A 203 -18.08 -8.64 1.76
CA LEU A 203 -18.90 -7.97 2.76
C LEU A 203 -20.37 -8.12 2.40
N GLN A 204 -21.18 -8.34 3.42
CA GLN A 204 -22.64 -8.38 3.33
C GLN A 204 -23.17 -6.96 3.54
N GLN A 205 -24.38 -6.69 3.05
CA GLN A 205 -25.02 -5.41 3.31
C GLN A 205 -25.34 -5.26 4.81
N GLY A 206 -25.10 -4.07 5.37
CA GLY A 206 -25.27 -3.75 6.79
C GLY A 206 -23.97 -3.73 7.59
N GLU A 207 -24.09 -3.67 8.91
CA GLU A 207 -22.94 -3.69 9.83
C GLU A 207 -22.70 -5.12 10.35
N HIS A 208 -21.50 -5.65 10.14
CA HIS A 208 -21.13 -7.02 10.50
C HIS A 208 -19.68 -7.12 10.98
N ASP A 209 -19.42 -8.11 11.84
CA ASP A 209 -18.07 -8.52 12.23
C ASP A 209 -17.60 -9.69 11.36
N TYR A 210 -16.37 -9.60 10.83
CA TYR A 210 -15.75 -10.62 9.98
C TYR A 210 -14.48 -11.14 10.63
N LEU A 211 -14.38 -12.45 10.81
CA LEU A 211 -13.11 -13.09 11.18
C LEU A 211 -12.16 -12.95 9.99
N LEU A 212 -11.04 -12.25 10.19
CA LEU A 212 -10.06 -12.01 9.14
C LEU A 212 -8.97 -13.08 9.14
N ALA A 213 -8.52 -13.49 10.33
CA ALA A 213 -7.54 -14.55 10.48
C ALA A 213 -7.70 -15.25 11.82
N GLU A 214 -7.39 -16.54 11.86
CA GLU A 214 -7.32 -17.36 13.06
C GLU A 214 -6.25 -18.44 12.94
N GLY A 215 -5.95 -19.11 14.05
CA GLY A 215 -4.95 -20.18 14.08
C GLY A 215 -3.50 -19.67 13.95
N LEU A 216 -3.27 -18.37 14.12
CA LEU A 216 -1.94 -17.77 14.08
C LEU A 216 -1.11 -18.18 15.31
N GLU A 217 0.22 -18.09 15.18
CA GLU A 217 1.09 -18.13 16.36
C GLU A 217 0.77 -16.96 17.29
N ASP A 218 1.09 -17.08 18.59
CA ASP A 218 0.93 -15.92 19.47
C ASP A 218 2.07 -14.93 19.21
N GLY A 219 1.73 -13.73 18.75
CA GLY A 219 2.72 -12.75 18.35
C GLY A 219 2.13 -11.54 17.66
N TRP A 220 3.02 -10.71 17.13
CA TRP A 220 2.65 -9.57 16.29
C TRP A 220 2.55 -10.01 14.84
N HIS A 221 1.46 -9.59 14.21
CA HIS A 221 1.13 -9.86 12.82
C HIS A 221 0.87 -8.56 12.07
N GLU A 222 1.19 -8.54 10.78
CA GLU A 222 0.85 -7.44 9.88
C GLU A 222 -0.37 -7.80 9.06
N LEU A 223 -1.44 -7.02 9.20
CA LEU A 223 -2.68 -7.16 8.46
C LEU A 223 -2.72 -6.11 7.35
N LYS A 224 -2.98 -6.56 6.12
CA LYS A 224 -3.40 -5.73 5.00
C LYS A 224 -4.74 -6.20 4.47
N LEU A 225 -5.66 -5.26 4.32
CA LEU A 225 -6.91 -5.45 3.61
C LEU A 225 -6.85 -4.65 2.31
N HIS A 226 -7.11 -5.30 1.17
CA HIS A 226 -7.03 -4.69 -0.15
C HIS A 226 -8.34 -4.88 -0.91
N ARG A 227 -9.03 -3.78 -1.25
CA ARG A 227 -10.28 -3.84 -2.00
C ARG A 227 -10.02 -4.34 -3.42
N LEU A 228 -10.68 -5.42 -3.82
CA LEU A 228 -10.52 -6.07 -5.12
C LEU A 228 -11.45 -5.47 -6.18
N THR A 229 -12.65 -5.07 -5.75
CA THR A 229 -13.77 -4.71 -6.62
C THR A 229 -13.89 -3.20 -6.81
N GLU A 230 -14.44 -2.82 -7.96
CA GLU A 230 -14.90 -1.46 -8.23
C GLU A 230 -16.16 -1.12 -7.42
N VAL A 231 -16.62 0.13 -7.54
CA VAL A 231 -17.94 0.56 -7.09
C VAL A 231 -18.83 0.68 -8.32
N TRP A 232 -20.07 0.21 -8.25
CA TRP A 232 -21.03 0.28 -9.38
C TRP A 232 -22.23 1.19 -9.12
N GLU A 233 -22.51 1.56 -7.86
CA GLU A 233 -23.67 2.36 -7.43
C GLU A 233 -23.30 3.32 -6.28
N THR A 234 -24.25 3.80 -5.49
CA THR A 234 -24.09 4.76 -4.37
C THR A 234 -23.42 4.19 -3.12
N CYS A 235 -22.55 3.21 -3.29
CA CYS A 235 -22.07 2.35 -2.22
C CYS A 235 -20.90 3.00 -1.44
N GLN A 236 -20.92 2.80 -0.13
CA GLN A 236 -19.81 3.08 0.77
C GLN A 236 -19.47 1.82 1.58
N VAL A 237 -18.19 1.45 1.58
CA VAL A 237 -17.64 0.49 2.55
C VAL A 237 -16.92 1.30 3.61
N ARG A 238 -17.41 1.20 4.83
CA ARG A 238 -16.81 1.87 6.00
C ARG A 238 -16.24 0.83 6.94
N PHE A 239 -14.93 0.88 7.14
CA PHE A 239 -14.31 0.13 8.21
C PHE A 239 -14.61 0.80 9.55
N LYS A 240 -15.06 0.04 10.55
CA LYS A 240 -15.44 0.57 11.87
C LYS A 240 -14.37 0.33 12.91
N GLY A 241 -13.55 -0.70 12.76
CA GLY A 241 -12.45 -1.02 13.67
C GLY A 241 -12.06 -2.49 13.70
N LEU A 242 -10.99 -2.80 14.44
CA LEU A 242 -10.58 -4.17 14.74
C LEU A 242 -11.07 -4.61 16.11
N ASN A 243 -11.61 -5.82 16.20
CA ASN A 243 -11.79 -6.50 17.47
C ASN A 243 -10.49 -7.24 17.80
N LEU A 244 -9.89 -6.90 18.93
CA LEU A 244 -8.64 -7.49 19.42
C LEU A 244 -8.96 -8.59 20.46
N PRO A 245 -8.20 -9.71 20.44
CA PRO A 245 -8.32 -10.73 21.48
C PRO A 245 -7.86 -10.20 22.84
N GLU A 246 -8.10 -10.97 23.90
CA GLU A 246 -7.61 -10.64 25.24
C GLU A 246 -6.07 -10.61 25.26
N GLY A 247 -5.48 -9.53 25.79
CA GLY A 247 -4.03 -9.28 25.71
C GLY A 247 -3.54 -8.88 24.30
N GLY A 248 -4.47 -8.51 23.41
CA GLY A 248 -4.18 -8.01 22.09
C GLY A 248 -3.56 -6.62 22.10
N GLY A 249 -3.08 -6.18 20.95
CA GLY A 249 -2.46 -4.86 20.80
C GLY A 249 -2.49 -4.43 19.36
N ILE A 250 -2.27 -3.13 19.14
CA ILE A 250 -2.19 -2.53 17.82
C ILE A 250 -0.90 -1.71 17.69
N LEU A 251 -0.28 -1.77 16.52
CA LEU A 251 0.92 -1.02 16.14
C LEU A 251 0.75 -0.41 14.75
N PRO A 252 1.40 0.72 14.46
CA PRO A 252 1.41 1.27 13.10
C PRO A 252 2.06 0.26 12.15
N PRO A 253 1.63 0.16 10.88
CA PRO A 253 2.25 -0.74 9.91
C PRO A 253 3.67 -0.28 9.58
N ARG A 254 4.40 -1.09 8.82
CA ARG A 254 5.79 -0.76 8.44
C ARG A 254 5.84 0.54 7.64
N LYS A 255 6.89 1.34 7.86
CA LYS A 255 7.09 2.58 7.09
C LYS A 255 7.29 2.24 5.61
N MET A 256 6.52 2.90 4.74
CA MET A 256 6.69 2.82 3.28
C MET A 256 7.78 3.77 2.80
N THR A 257 8.22 3.60 1.56
CA THR A 257 9.22 4.47 0.91
C THR A 257 8.81 5.95 0.84
N GLY A 258 7.50 6.24 0.90
CA GLY A 258 6.93 7.58 0.71
C GLY A 258 6.68 7.94 -0.76
N ARG A 259 7.03 7.04 -1.70
CA ARG A 259 6.68 7.14 -3.12
C ARG A 259 5.16 7.03 -3.30
N LYS A 260 4.58 7.78 -4.22
CA LYS A 260 3.13 7.82 -4.48
C LYS A 260 2.82 7.68 -5.96
N ILE A 261 1.88 6.79 -6.30
CA ILE A 261 1.41 6.58 -7.68
C ILE A 261 -0.12 6.65 -7.76
N GLU A 262 -0.64 7.53 -8.59
CA GLU A 262 -2.07 7.55 -8.93
C GLU A 262 -2.31 6.98 -10.33
N PHE A 263 -3.35 6.17 -10.44
CA PHE A 263 -3.82 5.64 -11.71
C PHE A 263 -5.20 6.20 -12.05
N TYR A 264 -5.35 6.65 -13.30
CA TYR A 264 -6.64 6.97 -13.92
C TYR A 264 -6.89 5.98 -15.04
N GLY A 265 -8.05 5.33 -15.07
CA GLY A 265 -8.36 4.48 -16.21
C GLY A 265 -9.68 3.73 -16.18
N ASP A 266 -9.74 2.69 -17.00
CA ASP A 266 -10.93 1.87 -17.19
C ASP A 266 -10.88 0.52 -16.47
N SER A 267 -11.68 -0.44 -16.93
CA SER A 267 -11.73 -1.84 -16.49
C SER A 267 -10.37 -2.55 -16.43
N ILE A 268 -9.42 -2.18 -17.29
CA ILE A 268 -8.08 -2.78 -17.29
C ILE A 268 -7.32 -2.29 -16.05
N THR A 269 -7.44 -1.00 -15.72
CA THR A 269 -6.79 -0.39 -14.56
C THR A 269 -7.40 -0.88 -13.25
N SER A 270 -8.71 -1.16 -13.23
CA SER A 270 -9.37 -1.74 -12.06
C SER A 270 -9.05 -3.23 -11.85
N GLY A 271 -8.61 -3.95 -12.88
CA GLY A 271 -8.33 -5.39 -12.84
C GLY A 271 -9.56 -6.26 -13.12
N ASN A 272 -10.47 -5.80 -13.97
CA ASN A 272 -11.65 -6.58 -14.37
C ASN A 272 -11.24 -7.90 -15.03
N HIS A 273 -11.92 -9.00 -14.66
CA HIS A 273 -11.62 -10.38 -15.06
C HIS A 273 -10.18 -10.87 -14.81
N ALA A 274 -9.37 -10.17 -13.99
CA ALA A 274 -7.97 -10.52 -13.79
C ALA A 274 -7.77 -11.94 -13.23
N GLU A 275 -8.78 -12.54 -12.62
CA GLU A 275 -8.71 -13.91 -12.08
C GLU A 275 -8.89 -15.03 -13.11
N LYS A 276 -9.24 -14.71 -14.35
CA LYS A 276 -9.44 -15.73 -15.38
C LYS A 276 -8.15 -16.47 -15.73
N GLY A 277 -8.28 -17.69 -16.24
CA GLY A 277 -7.16 -18.37 -16.89
C GLY A 277 -6.69 -17.58 -18.12
N ARG A 278 -5.37 -17.56 -18.38
CA ARG A 278 -4.76 -16.76 -19.45
C ARG A 278 -5.48 -16.87 -20.79
N ARG A 279 -5.78 -18.10 -21.23
CA ARG A 279 -6.38 -18.38 -22.54
C ARG A 279 -7.90 -18.59 -22.47
N GLU A 280 -8.52 -18.19 -21.37
CA GLU A 280 -9.94 -18.38 -21.14
C GLU A 280 -10.71 -17.09 -21.48
N ASN A 281 -11.85 -17.27 -22.13
CA ASN A 281 -12.85 -16.22 -22.27
C ASN A 281 -13.92 -16.39 -21.18
N ASP A 282 -13.51 -16.25 -19.92
CA ASP A 282 -14.43 -16.34 -18.79
C ASP A 282 -14.96 -14.96 -18.43
N GLU A 283 -16.12 -14.60 -18.99
CA GLU A 283 -16.81 -13.35 -18.69
C GLU A 283 -17.35 -13.28 -17.26
N LYS A 284 -17.34 -14.40 -16.50
CA LYS A 284 -17.75 -14.46 -15.09
C LYS A 284 -16.57 -14.34 -14.13
N ALA A 285 -15.34 -14.31 -14.64
CA ALA A 285 -14.16 -14.15 -13.83
C ALA A 285 -14.26 -12.86 -13.01
N GLN A 286 -13.92 -12.97 -11.73
CA GLN A 286 -14.10 -11.87 -10.80
C GLN A 286 -13.08 -10.76 -11.07
N PRO A 287 -13.46 -9.48 -10.88
CA PRO A 287 -12.49 -8.39 -10.87
C PRO A 287 -11.55 -8.56 -9.68
N ASN A 288 -10.27 -8.25 -9.89
CA ASN A 288 -9.26 -8.28 -8.85
C ASN A 288 -8.19 -7.21 -9.07
N ASN A 289 -8.39 -6.06 -8.41
CA ASN A 289 -7.42 -4.97 -8.45
C ASN A 289 -6.05 -5.36 -7.89
N TYR A 290 -5.94 -6.27 -6.93
CA TYR A 290 -4.62 -6.68 -6.42
C TYR A 290 -3.75 -7.29 -7.54
N LEU A 291 -4.38 -7.97 -8.50
CA LEU A 291 -3.71 -8.61 -9.63
C LEU A 291 -3.54 -7.69 -10.84
N SER A 292 -4.10 -6.47 -10.81
CA SER A 292 -4.00 -5.50 -11.91
C SER A 292 -2.58 -4.97 -12.06
N PHE A 293 -2.27 -4.46 -13.25
CA PHE A 293 -0.96 -3.84 -13.52
C PHE A 293 -0.74 -2.58 -12.67
N SER A 294 -1.81 -1.86 -12.33
CA SER A 294 -1.76 -0.66 -11.50
C SER A 294 -1.30 -0.98 -10.08
N ALA A 295 -1.94 -1.93 -9.41
CA ALA A 295 -1.55 -2.35 -8.08
C ALA A 295 -0.19 -3.06 -8.07
N ARG A 296 0.12 -3.87 -9.09
CA ARG A 296 1.43 -4.53 -9.23
C ARG A 296 2.56 -3.51 -9.38
N THR A 297 2.35 -2.46 -10.18
CA THR A 297 3.33 -1.39 -10.36
C THR A 297 3.60 -0.65 -9.05
N ALA A 298 2.55 -0.29 -8.30
CA ALA A 298 2.73 0.34 -6.98
C ALA A 298 3.50 -0.56 -6.00
N ARG A 299 3.17 -1.86 -5.94
CA ARG A 299 3.90 -2.84 -5.10
C ARG A 299 5.36 -3.00 -5.51
N ALA A 300 5.67 -2.95 -6.80
CA ALA A 300 7.04 -3.06 -7.30
C ALA A 300 7.96 -1.92 -6.79
N PHE A 301 7.37 -0.79 -6.39
CA PHE A 301 8.09 0.36 -5.85
C PHE A 301 7.90 0.58 -4.34
N ASP A 302 7.15 -0.29 -3.65
CA ASP A 302 6.66 -0.05 -2.27
C ASP A 302 6.06 1.35 -2.12
N ALA A 303 5.22 1.72 -3.09
CA ALA A 303 4.61 3.03 -3.23
C ALA A 303 3.17 3.04 -2.71
N GLU A 304 2.76 4.16 -2.12
CA GLU A 304 1.37 4.47 -1.85
C GLU A 304 0.56 4.52 -3.14
N TYR A 305 -0.66 4.02 -3.09
CA TYR A 305 -1.45 3.72 -4.28
C TYR A 305 -2.86 4.29 -4.20
N ALA A 306 -3.28 4.96 -5.27
CA ALA A 306 -4.66 5.34 -5.53
C ALA A 306 -5.04 4.97 -6.97
N CYS A 307 -6.26 4.46 -7.17
CA CYS A 307 -6.73 3.98 -8.46
C CYS A 307 -8.14 4.50 -8.74
N ILE A 308 -8.21 5.55 -9.55
CA ILE A 308 -9.44 6.19 -10.01
C ILE A 308 -9.81 5.53 -11.33
N ALA A 309 -10.43 4.36 -11.22
CA ALA A 309 -10.78 3.55 -12.37
C ALA A 309 -12.20 2.99 -12.30
N ARG A 310 -12.83 2.91 -13.47
CA ARG A 310 -14.19 2.36 -13.63
C ARG A 310 -14.34 1.65 -14.96
N SER A 311 -14.90 0.46 -14.94
CA SER A 311 -15.24 -0.32 -16.11
C SER A 311 -16.17 0.44 -17.06
N GLY A 312 -15.87 0.37 -18.36
CA GLY A 312 -16.61 1.07 -19.41
C GLY A 312 -16.37 2.59 -19.50
N ILE A 313 -15.59 3.19 -18.59
CA ILE A 313 -15.33 4.63 -18.63
C ILE A 313 -14.48 5.00 -19.85
N ALA A 314 -14.88 6.05 -20.55
CA ALA A 314 -14.17 6.59 -21.71
C ALA A 314 -13.58 7.96 -21.36
N LEU A 315 -12.66 8.47 -22.19
CA LEU A 315 -12.30 9.88 -22.12
C LEU A 315 -13.46 10.75 -22.59
N THR A 316 -14.13 10.34 -23.68
CA THR A 316 -15.30 11.02 -24.21
C THR A 316 -16.42 10.06 -24.61
N THR A 317 -17.65 10.51 -24.39
CA THR A 317 -18.87 9.79 -24.73
C THR A 317 -19.52 10.33 -26.01
N ARG A 318 -18.80 11.14 -26.82
CA ARG A 318 -19.28 11.68 -28.11
C ARG A 318 -19.95 10.62 -29.00
N TYR A 319 -19.45 9.38 -28.98
CA TYR A 319 -19.96 8.26 -29.77
C TYR A 319 -21.07 7.44 -29.08
N LYS A 320 -21.20 7.58 -27.74
CA LYS A 320 -22.26 6.99 -26.92
C LYS A 320 -22.62 7.92 -25.75
N PRO A 321 -23.43 8.97 -25.96
CA PRO A 321 -23.62 10.06 -24.99
C PRO A 321 -24.18 9.67 -23.62
N TRP A 322 -24.74 8.46 -23.50
CA TRP A 322 -25.29 7.89 -22.27
C TRP A 322 -24.25 7.18 -21.40
N GLU A 323 -23.02 7.01 -21.89
CA GLU A 323 -21.92 6.38 -21.18
C GLU A 323 -21.20 7.38 -20.27
N THR A 324 -20.19 6.90 -19.54
CA THR A 324 -19.49 7.68 -18.51
C THR A 324 -18.15 8.22 -19.01
N GLU A 325 -17.89 9.52 -18.77
CA GLU A 325 -16.59 10.16 -19.06
C GLU A 325 -15.71 10.25 -17.81
N MET A 326 -14.41 9.95 -17.96
CA MET A 326 -13.41 10.15 -16.90
C MET A 326 -13.34 11.61 -16.46
N THR A 327 -13.64 12.56 -17.34
CA THR A 327 -13.61 13.98 -16.99
C THR A 327 -14.71 14.41 -16.02
N ASN A 328 -15.69 13.56 -15.75
CA ASN A 328 -16.72 13.76 -14.70
C ASN A 328 -16.43 12.90 -13.44
N PHE A 329 -15.31 12.16 -13.43
CA PHE A 329 -14.97 11.17 -12.39
C PHE A 329 -13.59 11.38 -11.76
N TYR A 330 -12.67 12.04 -12.47
CA TYR A 330 -11.27 12.20 -12.06
C TYR A 330 -11.07 12.97 -10.74
N ASP A 331 -12.04 13.81 -10.37
CA ASP A 331 -12.06 14.66 -9.18
C ASP A 331 -13.00 14.12 -8.09
N ARG A 332 -13.52 12.89 -8.24
CA ARG A 332 -14.42 12.32 -7.23
C ARG A 332 -13.65 11.82 -6.02
N THR A 333 -14.11 12.16 -4.82
CA THR A 333 -13.68 11.48 -3.59
C THR A 333 -14.43 10.16 -3.43
N VAL A 334 -15.75 10.22 -3.56
CA VAL A 334 -16.66 9.07 -3.55
C VAL A 334 -17.10 8.83 -5.00
N PRO A 335 -16.94 7.62 -5.57
CA PRO A 335 -17.10 7.39 -7.01
C PRO A 335 -18.43 7.88 -7.63
N PHE A 336 -19.53 7.87 -6.90
CA PHE A 336 -20.87 8.24 -7.40
C PHE A 336 -21.53 9.38 -6.62
N ALA A 337 -20.76 10.12 -5.80
CA ALA A 337 -21.27 11.33 -5.16
C ALA A 337 -20.65 12.54 -5.84
N ASP A 338 -21.50 13.52 -6.17
CA ASP A 338 -20.99 14.73 -6.81
C ASP A 338 -20.12 15.55 -5.85
N ASP A 339 -20.54 15.57 -4.58
CA ASP A 339 -19.88 16.29 -3.51
C ASP A 339 -19.52 15.37 -2.33
N PRO A 340 -18.44 15.71 -1.62
CA PRO A 340 -17.43 16.71 -2.00
C PRO A 340 -16.46 16.17 -3.07
N GLU A 341 -16.04 17.06 -3.96
CA GLU A 341 -14.87 16.85 -4.83
C GLU A 341 -13.62 16.50 -4.01
N TRP A 342 -12.68 15.81 -4.64
CA TRP A 342 -11.40 15.45 -4.07
C TRP A 342 -10.54 16.69 -3.89
N ASP A 343 -10.12 16.93 -2.65
CA ASP A 343 -9.08 17.90 -2.37
C ASP A 343 -7.71 17.33 -2.77
N PHE A 344 -7.31 17.66 -4.00
CA PHE A 344 -6.03 17.29 -4.58
C PHE A 344 -4.81 17.71 -3.75
N SER A 345 -4.93 18.70 -2.85
CA SER A 345 -3.82 19.12 -1.98
C SER A 345 -3.51 18.08 -0.88
N ARG A 346 -4.45 17.19 -0.55
CA ARG A 346 -4.28 16.17 0.49
C ARG A 346 -3.29 15.08 0.11
N TRP A 347 -3.13 14.83 -1.19
CA TRP A 347 -2.27 13.76 -1.67
C TRP A 347 -1.73 14.10 -3.06
N GLN A 348 -0.42 14.39 -3.11
CA GLN A 348 0.30 14.73 -4.33
C GLN A 348 1.15 13.53 -4.77
N PRO A 349 0.78 12.82 -5.85
CA PRO A 349 1.56 11.71 -6.38
C PRO A 349 2.86 12.19 -7.02
N ASP A 350 3.89 11.36 -6.94
CA ASP A 350 5.11 11.55 -7.72
C ASP A 350 4.92 11.08 -9.17
N VAL A 351 4.04 10.09 -9.36
CA VAL A 351 3.75 9.47 -10.65
C VAL A 351 2.24 9.40 -10.88
N VAL A 352 1.80 9.84 -12.07
CA VAL A 352 0.42 9.70 -12.55
C VAL A 352 0.43 8.83 -13.79
N VAL A 353 -0.37 7.77 -13.80
CA VAL A 353 -0.53 6.88 -14.95
C VAL A 353 -1.95 7.00 -15.48
N VAL A 354 -2.09 7.33 -16.77
CA VAL A 354 -3.39 7.48 -17.44
C VAL A 354 -3.55 6.38 -18.48
N ASN A 355 -4.46 5.44 -18.23
CA ASN A 355 -4.77 4.31 -19.09
C ASN A 355 -6.24 4.37 -19.54
N LEU A 356 -6.49 5.09 -20.63
CA LEU A 356 -7.82 5.36 -21.19
C LEU A 356 -7.79 5.09 -22.69
N LEU A 357 -8.94 5.28 -23.36
CA LEU A 357 -9.18 5.11 -24.80
C LEU A 357 -9.58 3.72 -25.29
N THR A 358 -9.49 2.68 -24.46
CA THR A 358 -10.00 1.34 -24.83
C THR A 358 -11.50 1.39 -25.13
N ASN A 359 -12.28 2.08 -24.28
CA ASN A 359 -13.72 2.20 -24.47
C ASN A 359 -14.07 3.22 -25.56
N ASP A 360 -13.29 4.29 -25.72
CA ASP A 360 -13.45 5.24 -26.83
C ASP A 360 -13.33 4.53 -28.20
N ASP A 361 -12.33 3.65 -28.36
CA ASP A 361 -12.15 2.79 -29.55
C ASP A 361 -13.36 1.87 -29.76
N TRP A 362 -13.79 1.18 -28.69
CA TRP A 362 -14.95 0.30 -28.75
C TRP A 362 -16.26 1.04 -29.10
N PHE A 363 -16.46 2.23 -28.56
CA PHE A 363 -17.64 3.07 -28.83
C PHE A 363 -17.62 3.58 -30.26
N TRP A 364 -16.47 4.04 -30.74
CA TRP A 364 -16.29 4.46 -32.13
C TRP A 364 -16.57 3.31 -33.12
N GLY A 365 -15.97 2.13 -32.91
CA GLY A 365 -16.16 0.98 -33.80
C GLY A 365 -17.62 0.49 -33.89
N ASN A 366 -18.44 0.84 -32.90
CA ASN A 366 -19.88 0.53 -32.84
C ASN A 366 -20.80 1.74 -33.16
N SER A 367 -20.24 2.88 -33.59
CA SER A 367 -20.95 4.16 -33.82
C SER A 367 -21.08 4.54 -35.30
N THR A 368 -21.95 5.51 -35.61
CA THR A 368 -22.10 6.08 -36.95
C THR A 368 -20.86 6.90 -37.36
N ASN A 369 -19.96 6.29 -38.14
CA ASN A 369 -18.98 6.85 -39.10
C ASN A 369 -18.19 8.16 -38.78
N ILE A 370 -18.21 8.72 -37.58
CA ILE A 370 -17.39 9.90 -37.24
C ILE A 370 -16.02 9.38 -36.77
N PRO A 371 -14.95 9.47 -37.59
CA PRO A 371 -13.62 9.12 -37.13
C PRO A 371 -13.22 10.06 -35.97
N PRO A 372 -12.42 9.59 -35.00
CA PRO A 372 -11.63 10.48 -34.18
C PRO A 372 -10.91 11.49 -35.07
N ASP A 373 -10.97 12.73 -34.64
CA ASP A 373 -10.51 13.89 -35.38
C ASP A 373 -9.51 14.67 -34.51
N GLU A 374 -9.05 15.80 -35.02
CA GLU A 374 -8.17 16.70 -34.27
C GLU A 374 -8.78 17.12 -32.93
N TRP A 375 -10.11 17.25 -32.86
CA TRP A 375 -10.80 17.54 -31.61
C TRP A 375 -10.61 16.43 -30.57
N PHE A 376 -10.65 15.16 -30.97
CA PHE A 376 -10.42 14.04 -30.05
C PHE A 376 -9.00 14.05 -29.47
N ARG A 377 -7.99 14.31 -30.32
CA ARG A 377 -6.59 14.42 -29.87
C ARG A 377 -6.40 15.58 -28.89
N GLN A 378 -7.00 16.73 -29.19
CA GLN A 378 -6.99 17.89 -28.29
C GLN A 378 -7.69 17.60 -26.97
N ARG A 379 -8.74 16.77 -26.97
CA ARG A 379 -9.43 16.35 -25.75
C ARG A 379 -8.53 15.54 -24.81
N TYR A 380 -7.72 14.63 -25.35
CA TYR A 380 -6.76 13.87 -24.54
C TYR A 380 -5.70 14.79 -23.92
N LYS A 381 -5.10 15.67 -24.75
CA LYS A 381 -4.14 16.67 -24.27
C LYS A 381 -4.74 17.53 -23.13
N ALA A 382 -5.95 18.05 -23.33
CA ALA A 382 -6.63 18.90 -22.35
C ALA A 382 -6.92 18.18 -21.02
N PHE A 383 -7.15 16.86 -21.06
CA PHE A 383 -7.31 16.07 -19.84
C PHE A 383 -5.98 15.92 -19.08
N ILE A 384 -4.87 15.66 -19.79
CA ILE A 384 -3.53 15.63 -19.16
C ILE A 384 -3.17 17.01 -18.59
N GLU A 385 -3.45 18.10 -19.31
CA GLU A 385 -3.25 19.47 -18.80
C GLU A 385 -4.11 19.74 -17.55
N THR A 386 -5.31 19.18 -17.48
CA THR A 386 -6.17 19.29 -16.29
C THR A 386 -5.54 18.59 -15.09
N LEU A 387 -5.10 17.34 -15.24
CA LEU A 387 -4.39 16.63 -14.18
C LEU A 387 -3.07 17.31 -13.80
N ARG A 388 -2.31 17.83 -14.77
CA ARG A 388 -1.06 18.58 -14.54
C ARG A 388 -1.28 19.81 -13.66
N ARG A 389 -2.42 20.51 -13.79
CA ARG A 389 -2.76 21.64 -12.90
C ARG A 389 -2.93 21.21 -11.45
N HIS A 390 -3.40 19.99 -11.20
CA HIS A 390 -3.51 19.43 -9.85
C HIS A 390 -2.19 18.84 -9.34
N TYR A 391 -1.36 18.33 -10.26
CA TYR A 391 -0.10 17.63 -9.97
C TYR A 391 1.08 18.26 -10.72
N PRO A 392 1.51 19.47 -10.34
CA PRO A 392 2.52 20.23 -11.09
C PRO A 392 3.88 19.51 -11.17
N GLU A 393 4.24 18.72 -10.16
CA GLU A 393 5.57 18.08 -10.09
C GLU A 393 5.63 16.64 -10.60
N ALA A 394 4.48 16.00 -10.81
CA ALA A 394 4.40 14.56 -11.08
C ALA A 394 5.00 14.18 -12.45
N TYR A 395 5.45 12.94 -12.58
CA TYR A 395 5.74 12.32 -13.86
C TYR A 395 4.48 11.66 -14.40
N PHE A 396 4.11 11.98 -15.64
CA PHE A 396 2.94 11.43 -16.31
C PHE A 396 3.33 10.32 -17.28
N PHE A 397 2.66 9.18 -17.17
CA PHE A 397 2.76 8.06 -18.11
C PHE A 397 1.40 7.82 -18.75
N CYS A 398 1.25 8.26 -19.99
CA CYS A 398 0.05 8.06 -20.81
C CYS A 398 0.17 6.70 -21.50
N VAL A 399 -0.61 5.73 -21.06
CA VAL A 399 -0.52 4.34 -21.53
C VAL A 399 -1.81 3.88 -22.19
N LEU A 400 -1.72 2.83 -22.99
CA LEU A 400 -2.88 2.18 -23.60
C LEU A 400 -2.85 0.68 -23.34
N GLY A 401 -3.96 0.17 -22.80
CA GLY A 401 -4.13 -1.21 -22.33
C GLY A 401 -3.96 -2.26 -23.42
N THR A 402 -3.76 -3.53 -23.04
CA THR A 402 -3.40 -4.64 -23.94
C THR A 402 -4.54 -5.17 -24.83
N MET A 403 -5.65 -4.45 -24.90
CA MET A 403 -6.91 -4.84 -25.58
C MET A 403 -6.91 -4.35 -27.05
N PRO A 404 -7.97 -4.57 -27.86
CA PRO A 404 -7.91 -4.30 -29.30
C PRO A 404 -7.44 -2.89 -29.70
N ALA A 405 -7.60 -1.87 -28.86
CA ALA A 405 -7.13 -0.50 -29.11
C ALA A 405 -5.60 -0.36 -29.33
N VAL A 406 -4.77 -1.36 -28.96
CA VAL A 406 -3.31 -1.41 -29.23
C VAL A 406 -2.90 -2.44 -30.29
N ALA A 407 -3.85 -3.08 -30.97
CA ALA A 407 -3.52 -4.10 -31.95
C ALA A 407 -2.77 -3.53 -33.17
N ASP A 408 -1.94 -4.35 -33.81
CA ASP A 408 -1.27 -3.98 -35.07
C ASP A 408 -2.09 -4.40 -36.30
N TRP A 409 -2.96 -5.41 -36.18
CA TRP A 409 -3.74 -5.98 -37.29
C TRP A 409 -5.01 -6.77 -36.88
N PRO A 410 -6.17 -6.60 -37.58
CA PRO A 410 -6.44 -5.45 -38.44
C PRO A 410 -6.29 -4.19 -37.58
N PRO A 411 -5.64 -3.12 -38.08
CA PRO A 411 -5.30 -1.99 -37.24
C PRO A 411 -6.60 -1.48 -36.59
N PRO A 412 -6.74 -1.50 -35.25
CA PRO A 412 -7.64 -0.59 -34.56
C PRO A 412 -7.31 0.81 -35.05
N ASN A 413 -8.25 1.70 -34.84
CA ASN A 413 -8.09 3.03 -35.33
C ASN A 413 -6.75 3.63 -34.83
N PRO A 414 -5.77 3.95 -35.72
CA PRO A 414 -4.48 4.51 -35.31
C PRO A 414 -4.65 5.78 -34.48
N ASP A 415 -5.83 6.39 -34.56
CA ASP A 415 -6.20 7.58 -33.81
C ASP A 415 -6.06 7.46 -32.29
N MET A 416 -6.23 6.29 -31.65
CA MET A 416 -6.08 6.19 -30.19
C MET A 416 -4.61 6.29 -29.75
N VAL A 417 -3.75 5.52 -30.42
CA VAL A 417 -2.29 5.59 -30.24
C VAL A 417 -1.80 6.99 -30.60
N TRP A 418 -2.23 7.53 -31.74
CA TRP A 418 -1.86 8.87 -32.18
C TRP A 418 -2.38 9.97 -31.26
N ALA A 419 -3.56 9.83 -30.66
CA ALA A 419 -4.06 10.80 -29.69
C ALA A 419 -3.14 10.89 -28.47
N ILE A 420 -2.65 9.75 -27.97
CA ILE A 420 -1.71 9.74 -26.86
C ILE A 420 -0.36 10.31 -27.30
N GLU A 421 0.24 9.76 -28.36
CA GLU A 421 1.59 10.17 -28.81
C GLU A 421 1.63 11.65 -29.20
N THR A 422 0.65 12.14 -29.96
CA THR A 422 0.59 13.55 -30.37
C THR A 422 0.37 14.47 -29.17
N ALA A 423 -0.46 14.08 -28.19
CA ALA A 423 -0.65 14.86 -26.98
C ALA A 423 0.65 14.95 -26.18
N VAL A 424 1.36 13.83 -25.99
CA VAL A 424 2.64 13.78 -25.28
C VAL A 424 3.71 14.60 -26.01
N GLU A 425 3.83 14.47 -27.33
CA GLU A 425 4.77 15.28 -28.13
C GLU A 425 4.45 16.78 -28.04
N SER A 426 3.17 17.15 -28.11
CA SER A 426 2.74 18.54 -27.97
C SER A 426 3.08 19.09 -26.59
N LEU A 427 2.79 18.37 -25.51
CA LEU A 427 3.07 18.81 -24.14
C LEU A 427 4.57 18.98 -23.90
N ASN A 428 5.38 18.03 -24.37
CA ASN A 428 6.85 18.14 -24.29
C ASN A 428 7.37 19.33 -25.09
N ARG A 429 6.83 19.58 -26.30
CA ARG A 429 7.16 20.76 -27.12
C ARG A 429 6.77 22.06 -26.44
N ASP A 430 5.65 22.06 -25.73
CA ASP A 430 5.12 23.20 -24.97
C ASP A 430 5.84 23.39 -23.62
N GLY A 431 6.84 22.56 -23.30
CA GLY A 431 7.77 22.75 -22.18
C GLY A 431 7.53 21.88 -20.94
N ASP A 432 6.68 20.84 -21.01
CA ASP A 432 6.51 19.85 -19.95
C ASP A 432 7.31 18.57 -20.26
N PRO A 433 8.56 18.42 -19.76
CA PRO A 433 9.43 17.29 -20.10
C PRO A 433 9.11 16.00 -19.32
N LYS A 434 8.10 16.03 -18.44
CA LYS A 434 7.76 14.95 -17.51
C LYS A 434 6.53 14.15 -17.99
N VAL A 435 6.24 14.15 -19.29
CA VAL A 435 5.12 13.39 -19.88
C VAL A 435 5.67 12.38 -20.87
N TYR A 436 5.33 11.10 -20.66
CA TYR A 436 5.77 9.98 -21.48
C TYR A 436 4.58 9.17 -21.98
N SER A 437 4.75 8.47 -23.10
CA SER A 437 3.80 7.49 -23.62
C SER A 437 4.34 6.07 -23.57
N LEU A 438 3.47 5.08 -23.36
CA LEU A 438 3.79 3.65 -23.50
C LEU A 438 2.56 2.85 -23.94
N MET A 439 2.60 2.30 -25.15
CA MET A 439 1.56 1.40 -25.64
C MET A 439 1.91 -0.03 -25.26
N PHE A 440 1.04 -0.70 -24.49
CA PHE A 440 1.31 -2.08 -24.09
C PHE A 440 1.17 -3.05 -25.26
N LYS A 441 1.79 -4.22 -25.13
CA LYS A 441 1.71 -5.26 -26.16
C LYS A 441 0.29 -5.80 -26.23
N TYR A 442 -0.24 -5.91 -27.45
CA TYR A 442 -1.55 -6.53 -27.66
C TYR A 442 -1.56 -7.99 -27.18
N GLN A 443 -2.62 -8.38 -26.46
CA GLN A 443 -2.71 -9.70 -25.85
C GLN A 443 -3.12 -10.83 -26.80
N HIS A 444 -3.45 -10.51 -28.05
CA HIS A 444 -3.90 -11.50 -29.03
C HIS A 444 -2.90 -12.67 -29.18
N PRO A 445 -3.38 -13.92 -29.34
CA PRO A 445 -4.78 -14.32 -29.57
C PRO A 445 -5.64 -14.51 -28.31
N ASP A 446 -5.15 -14.12 -27.13
CA ASP A 446 -5.87 -14.36 -25.88
C ASP A 446 -7.12 -13.43 -25.79
N PRO A 447 -8.34 -13.98 -25.60
CA PRO A 447 -9.60 -13.23 -25.77
C PRO A 447 -9.93 -12.34 -24.57
N GLY A 448 -10.89 -11.42 -24.72
CA GLY A 448 -11.55 -10.71 -23.62
C GLY A 448 -10.66 -9.77 -22.80
N HIS A 449 -11.03 -9.50 -21.55
CA HIS A 449 -10.24 -8.68 -20.64
C HIS A 449 -8.88 -9.32 -20.26
N PRO A 450 -7.86 -8.54 -19.85
CA PRO A 450 -6.56 -9.08 -19.48
C PRO A 450 -6.62 -9.95 -18.21
N SER A 451 -6.02 -11.14 -18.26
CA SER A 451 -5.82 -11.94 -17.05
C SER A 451 -4.66 -11.43 -16.19
N SER A 452 -4.50 -11.96 -14.98
CA SER A 452 -3.36 -11.70 -14.08
C SER A 452 -2.00 -11.88 -14.78
N TRP A 453 -1.89 -12.88 -15.66
CA TRP A 453 -0.68 -13.12 -16.47
C TRP A 453 -0.39 -11.94 -17.42
N HIS A 454 -1.43 -11.39 -18.06
CA HIS A 454 -1.28 -10.24 -18.96
C HIS A 454 -0.94 -8.96 -18.18
N HIS A 455 -1.59 -8.73 -17.04
CA HIS A 455 -1.26 -7.62 -16.14
C HIS A 455 0.20 -7.64 -15.68
N GLU A 456 0.75 -8.82 -15.41
CA GLU A 456 2.15 -8.97 -15.08
C GLU A 456 3.05 -8.75 -16.30
N HIS A 457 2.92 -9.60 -17.32
CA HIS A 457 3.95 -9.72 -18.36
C HIS A 457 3.79 -8.78 -19.55
N LEU A 458 2.58 -8.28 -19.82
CA LEU A 458 2.35 -7.34 -20.92
C LEU A 458 2.24 -5.90 -20.45
N MET A 459 2.03 -5.66 -19.16
CA MET A 459 1.86 -4.30 -18.62
C MET A 459 2.92 -3.97 -17.56
N THR A 460 2.94 -4.69 -16.43
CA THR A 460 3.84 -4.38 -15.31
C THR A 460 5.30 -4.48 -15.73
N ASP A 461 5.68 -5.55 -16.44
CA ASP A 461 7.04 -5.79 -16.93
C ASP A 461 7.53 -4.72 -17.93
N GLN A 462 6.62 -3.94 -18.52
CA GLN A 462 6.96 -2.82 -19.41
C GLN A 462 6.95 -1.46 -18.69
N LEU A 463 5.96 -1.24 -17.81
CA LEU A 463 5.79 0.04 -17.12
C LEU A 463 6.82 0.26 -16.00
N VAL A 464 7.12 -0.78 -15.21
CA VAL A 464 8.06 -0.66 -14.07
C VAL A 464 9.46 -0.23 -14.54
N PRO A 465 10.08 -0.84 -15.56
CA PRO A 465 11.38 -0.37 -16.05
C PRO A 465 11.36 1.08 -16.52
N LEU A 466 10.29 1.49 -17.21
CA LEU A 466 10.14 2.86 -17.71
C LEU A 466 10.03 3.87 -16.55
N ILE A 467 9.19 3.60 -15.54
CA ILE A 467 9.10 4.45 -14.34
C ILE A 467 10.45 4.52 -13.63
N ARG A 468 11.12 3.38 -13.45
CA ARG A 468 12.44 3.33 -12.81
C ARG A 468 13.46 4.20 -13.54
N GLU A 469 13.48 4.16 -14.87
CA GLU A 469 14.37 4.97 -15.70
C GLU A 469 14.06 6.46 -15.59
N LYS A 470 12.78 6.86 -15.75
CA LYS A 470 12.40 8.27 -15.85
C LYS A 470 12.31 8.99 -14.51
N VAL A 471 11.96 8.27 -13.45
CA VAL A 471 11.75 8.80 -12.09
C VAL A 471 12.93 8.48 -11.16
N GLU A 472 13.89 7.66 -11.62
CA GLU A 472 15.08 7.23 -10.87
C GLU A 472 14.74 6.45 -9.58
N TRP A 473 13.68 5.64 -9.62
CA TRP A 473 13.23 4.79 -8.52
C TRP A 473 13.89 3.40 -8.54
N TRP A 474 15.15 3.35 -8.11
CA TRP A 474 15.94 2.11 -8.01
C TRP A 474 15.56 1.26 -6.79
#